data_AF-A0A2V6PU54-F1
#
_entry.id   AF-A0A2V6PU54-F1
#
_cell.length_a   1.000
_cell.length_b   1.000
_cell.length_c   1.000
_cell.angle_alpha   90.00
_cell.angle_beta   90.00
_cell.angle_gamma   90.00
#
_symmetry.space_group_name_H-M   'P 1'
#
loop_
_entity.id
_entity.type
_entity.pdbx_description
1 polymer ?
#
loop_
_entity_poly.entity_id
_entity_poly.type
_entity_poly.pdbx_seq_one_letter_code
_entity_poly.pdbx_strand_id
1 'polypeptide(L)'
;MTSAAEERRSWLAAWVARWLPESYVLADRSEPLERYLARAGTEPLDAAIAELCDVYLDADLEGRSDIREVFANQREFRQTLLAYVFRAASALRREPSARWVRRGITAAAIEDQRLDYRDSIVGLIVLRWAAERVGLDPRPEFESLATAASERTGAMIRGIPSRSASEVAYTVRQMTAQPWRDAFG
;
A
#
# COMPACT_ATOMS: atom_id res chain seq x y z
N MET A 1 -27.96 -20.92 -2.33
CA MET A 1 -27.38 -19.56 -2.28
C MET A 1 -26.08 -19.68 -1.52
N THR A 2 -24.96 -19.42 -2.19
CA THR A 2 -23.64 -19.37 -1.53
C THR A 2 -23.60 -18.12 -0.65
N SER A 3 -23.03 -18.22 0.55
CA SER A 3 -22.90 -17.04 1.43
C SER A 3 -21.84 -16.08 0.90
N ALA A 4 -21.98 -14.78 1.17
CA ALA A 4 -20.99 -13.77 0.76
C ALA A 4 -19.56 -14.08 1.28
N ALA A 5 -19.45 -14.78 2.42
CA ALA A 5 -18.17 -15.23 2.97
C ALA A 5 -17.56 -16.39 2.15
N GLU A 6 -18.38 -17.33 1.66
CA GLU A 6 -17.92 -18.40 0.78
C GLU A 6 -17.51 -17.87 -0.60
N GLU A 7 -18.27 -16.94 -1.17
CA GLU A 7 -17.91 -16.28 -2.44
C GLU A 7 -16.57 -15.56 -2.32
N ARG A 8 -16.35 -14.81 -1.23
CA ARG A 8 -15.08 -14.11 -0.97
C ARG A 8 -13.91 -15.09 -0.82
N ARG A 9 -14.09 -16.19 -0.08
CA ARG A 9 -13.06 -17.23 0.06
C ARG A 9 -12.72 -17.88 -1.27
N SER A 10 -13.74 -18.18 -2.09
CA SER A 10 -13.54 -18.73 -3.43
C SER A 10 -12.81 -17.75 -4.35
N TRP A 11 -13.21 -16.48 -4.34
CA TRP A 11 -12.53 -15.43 -5.10
C TRP A 11 -11.07 -15.27 -4.64
N LEU A 12 -10.84 -15.21 -3.34
CA LEU A 12 -9.49 -15.03 -2.78
C LEU A 12 -8.58 -16.21 -3.12
N ALA A 13 -9.08 -17.45 -3.09
CA ALA A 13 -8.33 -18.62 -3.52
C ALA A 13 -7.91 -18.54 -5.01
N ALA A 14 -8.84 -18.13 -5.89
CA ALA A 14 -8.54 -17.95 -7.31
C ALA A 14 -7.55 -16.79 -7.55
N TRP A 15 -7.73 -15.68 -6.82
CA TRP A 15 -6.85 -14.53 -6.88
C TRP A 15 -5.43 -14.89 -6.44
N VAL A 16 -5.28 -15.60 -5.31
CA VAL A 16 -4.00 -16.08 -4.77
C VAL A 16 -3.32 -17.02 -5.74
N ALA A 17 -4.03 -18.00 -6.30
CA ALA A 17 -3.45 -18.95 -7.25
C ALA A 17 -2.85 -18.26 -8.49
N ARG A 18 -3.42 -17.12 -8.89
CA ARG A 18 -2.95 -16.33 -10.03
C ARG A 18 -1.84 -15.36 -9.68
N TRP A 19 -1.99 -14.59 -8.61
CA TRP A 19 -1.17 -13.40 -8.37
C TRP A 19 -0.11 -13.58 -7.28
N LEU A 20 -0.22 -14.60 -6.42
CA LEU A 20 0.76 -14.84 -5.36
C LEU A 20 2.19 -15.10 -5.88
N PRO A 21 2.39 -15.82 -7.00
CA PRO A 21 3.73 -16.01 -7.58
C PRO A 21 4.30 -14.73 -8.21
N GLU A 22 3.45 -13.75 -8.52
CA GLU A 22 3.87 -12.49 -9.12
C GLU A 22 4.49 -11.58 -8.05
N SER A 23 5.53 -10.85 -8.44
CA SER A 23 6.12 -9.85 -7.57
C SER A 23 6.49 -8.62 -8.38
N TYR A 24 6.45 -7.46 -7.74
CA TYR A 24 7.27 -6.37 -8.24
C TYR A 24 8.70 -6.82 -8.08
N VAL A 25 9.37 -7.09 -9.19
CA VAL A 25 10.80 -7.35 -9.19
C VAL A 25 11.49 -6.04 -8.79
N LEU A 26 11.50 -5.70 -7.50
CA LEU A 26 12.31 -4.66 -6.87
C LEU A 26 13.81 -5.02 -6.91
N ALA A 27 14.18 -6.00 -7.74
CA ALA A 27 15.37 -6.81 -7.63
C ALA A 27 16.00 -7.21 -8.98
N ASP A 28 15.54 -6.67 -10.11
CA ASP A 28 16.48 -6.53 -11.21
C ASP A 28 17.26 -5.25 -10.90
N ARG A 29 18.36 -5.43 -10.16
CA ARG A 29 19.28 -4.35 -9.77
C ARG A 29 19.84 -3.59 -10.99
N SER A 30 19.56 -4.03 -12.22
CA SER A 30 19.91 -3.33 -13.45
C SER A 30 18.86 -2.31 -13.91
N GLU A 31 17.60 -2.36 -13.45
CA GLU A 31 16.58 -1.39 -13.86
C GLU A 31 16.61 -0.13 -12.96
N PRO A 32 16.69 1.09 -13.53
CA PRO A 32 16.58 2.32 -12.78
C PRO A 32 15.21 2.44 -12.09
N LEU A 33 15.21 2.87 -10.82
CA LEU A 33 13.99 3.03 -10.02
C LEU A 33 12.97 3.94 -10.72
N GLU A 34 13.43 4.97 -11.41
CA GLU A 34 12.57 5.93 -12.12
C GLU A 34 11.74 5.22 -13.18
N ARG A 35 12.32 4.26 -13.90
CA ARG A 35 11.60 3.46 -14.91
C ARG A 35 10.59 2.52 -14.24
N TYR A 36 10.97 1.90 -13.13
CA TYR A 36 10.06 1.08 -12.32
C TYR A 36 8.85 1.88 -11.83
N LEU A 37 9.09 3.08 -11.28
CA LEU A 37 8.05 3.98 -10.76
C LEU A 37 7.23 4.66 -11.86
N ALA A 38 7.79 4.86 -13.06
CA ALA A 38 7.06 5.40 -14.20
C ALA A 38 5.91 4.47 -14.67
N ARG A 39 6.02 3.17 -14.42
CA ARG A 39 4.97 2.17 -14.68
C ARG A 39 3.95 2.02 -13.54
N ALA A 40 4.08 2.80 -12.46
CA ALA A 40 3.20 2.69 -11.30
C ALA A 40 1.73 3.00 -11.63
N GLY A 41 0.84 2.03 -11.44
CA GLY A 41 -0.58 2.13 -11.78
C GLY A 41 -0.91 1.65 -13.19
N THR A 42 0.06 1.10 -13.94
CA THR A 42 -0.16 0.56 -15.28
C THR A 42 0.17 -0.94 -15.40
N GLU A 43 0.81 -1.54 -14.40
CA GLU A 43 1.12 -2.98 -14.41
C GLU A 43 -0.13 -3.81 -14.10
N PRO A 44 -0.27 -5.03 -14.67
CA PRO A 44 -1.35 -5.95 -14.31
C PRO A 44 -1.43 -6.23 -12.80
N LEU A 45 -0.27 -6.32 -12.12
CA LEU A 45 -0.20 -6.51 -10.67
C LEU A 45 -0.72 -5.28 -9.90
N ASP A 46 -0.58 -4.06 -10.43
CA ASP A 46 -1.16 -2.86 -9.81
C ASP A 46 -2.68 -2.91 -9.80
N ALA A 47 -3.28 -3.43 -10.89
CA ALA A 47 -4.72 -3.62 -11.00
C ALA A 47 -5.21 -4.77 -10.09
N ALA A 48 -4.46 -5.87 -10.01
CA ALA A 48 -4.78 -6.99 -9.14
C ALA A 48 -4.78 -6.60 -7.66
N ILE A 49 -3.77 -5.84 -7.21
CA ILE A 49 -3.71 -5.35 -5.82
C ILE A 49 -4.80 -4.31 -5.56
N ALA A 50 -5.15 -3.48 -6.55
CA ALA A 50 -6.30 -2.58 -6.44
C ALA A 50 -7.61 -3.36 -6.20
N GLU A 51 -7.85 -4.44 -6.95
CA GLU A 51 -9.01 -5.31 -6.75
C GLU A 51 -9.01 -5.96 -5.35
N LEU A 52 -7.84 -6.42 -4.88
CA LEU A 52 -7.69 -6.94 -3.51
C LEU A 52 -8.01 -5.86 -2.45
N CYS A 53 -7.60 -4.62 -2.68
CA CYS A 53 -7.94 -3.51 -1.79
C CYS A 53 -9.45 -3.27 -1.74
N ASP A 54 -10.12 -3.29 -2.89
CA ASP A 54 -11.58 -3.08 -2.96
C ASP A 54 -12.32 -4.20 -2.20
N VAL A 55 -11.95 -5.47 -2.42
CA VAL A 55 -12.49 -6.64 -1.68
C VAL A 55 -12.23 -6.55 -0.17
N TYR A 56 -11.06 -6.05 0.23
CA TYR A 56 -10.73 -5.86 1.65
C TYR A 56 -11.58 -4.76 2.31
N LEU A 57 -11.87 -3.68 1.60
CA LEU A 57 -12.68 -2.59 2.16
C LEU A 57 -14.14 -2.98 2.29
N ASP A 58 -14.66 -3.75 1.33
CA ASP A 58 -16.04 -4.26 1.35
C ASP A 58 -16.24 -5.40 2.37
N ALA A 59 -15.15 -6.02 2.82
CA ALA A 59 -15.17 -7.05 3.84
C ALA A 59 -15.55 -6.51 5.24
N ASP A 60 -16.20 -7.36 6.03
CA ASP A 60 -16.40 -7.20 7.47
C ASP A 60 -15.12 -7.50 8.27
N LEU A 61 -15.20 -7.37 9.60
CA LEU A 61 -14.04 -7.57 10.48
C LEU A 61 -13.41 -8.96 10.34
N GLU A 62 -14.24 -10.01 10.28
CA GLU A 62 -13.79 -11.39 10.13
C GLU A 62 -13.10 -11.58 8.78
N GLY A 63 -13.75 -11.21 7.66
CA GLY A 63 -13.12 -11.42 6.35
C GLY A 63 -11.91 -10.53 6.08
N ARG A 64 -11.80 -9.35 6.71
CA ARG A 64 -10.54 -8.58 6.70
C ARG A 64 -9.43 -9.34 7.43
N SER A 65 -9.76 -9.99 8.53
CA SER A 65 -8.82 -10.86 9.25
C SER A 65 -8.38 -12.04 8.38
N ASP A 66 -9.32 -12.71 7.73
CA ASP A 66 -9.03 -13.85 6.83
C ASP A 66 -8.12 -13.44 5.67
N ILE A 67 -8.40 -12.29 5.03
CA ILE A 67 -7.56 -11.77 3.95
C ILE A 67 -6.13 -11.51 4.46
N ARG A 68 -5.97 -10.89 5.63
CA ARG A 68 -4.63 -10.69 6.21
C ARG A 68 -3.93 -12.01 6.52
N GLU A 69 -4.66 -13.02 6.96
CA GLU A 69 -4.08 -14.31 7.34
C GLU A 69 -3.55 -15.10 6.14
N VAL A 70 -4.22 -15.01 4.98
CA VAL A 70 -3.74 -15.59 3.72
C VAL A 70 -2.30 -15.15 3.39
N PHE A 71 -1.96 -13.88 3.69
CA PHE A 71 -0.62 -13.34 3.40
C PHE A 71 0.35 -13.40 4.59
N ALA A 72 -0.06 -13.91 5.76
CA ALA A 72 0.74 -13.92 6.98
C ALA A 72 2.07 -14.68 6.82
N ASN A 73 2.09 -15.75 6.01
CA ASN A 73 3.28 -16.55 5.72
C ASN A 73 3.91 -16.30 4.33
N GLN A 74 3.39 -15.31 3.58
CA GLN A 74 3.82 -15.00 2.21
C GLN A 74 4.75 -13.77 2.18
N ARG A 75 6.01 -13.94 2.60
CA ARG A 75 6.95 -12.81 2.80
C ARG A 75 7.17 -11.98 1.54
N GLU A 76 7.37 -12.64 0.41
CA GLU A 76 7.60 -12.03 -0.91
C GLU A 76 6.39 -11.20 -1.34
N PHE A 77 5.18 -11.72 -1.09
CA PHE A 77 3.96 -10.99 -1.41
C PHE A 77 3.74 -9.78 -0.49
N ARG A 78 4.12 -9.88 0.79
CA ARG A 78 4.11 -8.72 1.69
C ARG A 78 5.07 -7.62 1.23
N GLN A 79 6.24 -8.00 0.70
CA GLN A 79 7.16 -7.03 0.08
C GLN A 79 6.51 -6.37 -1.14
N THR A 80 5.75 -7.14 -1.91
CA THR A 80 4.96 -6.64 -3.04
C THR A 80 3.87 -5.64 -2.60
N LEU A 81 3.14 -5.93 -1.51
CA LEU A 81 2.16 -5.01 -0.92
C LEU A 81 2.81 -3.70 -0.44
N LEU A 82 3.95 -3.78 0.25
CA LEU A 82 4.70 -2.62 0.69
C LEU A 82 5.22 -1.80 -0.51
N ALA A 83 5.76 -2.46 -1.53
CA ALA A 83 6.20 -1.83 -2.77
C ALA A 83 5.03 -1.10 -3.47
N TYR A 84 3.84 -1.69 -3.44
CA TYR A 84 2.63 -1.06 -3.98
C TYR A 84 2.30 0.27 -3.28
N VAL A 85 2.54 0.42 -1.97
CA VAL A 85 2.35 1.70 -1.27
C VAL A 85 3.18 2.82 -1.92
N PHE A 86 4.43 2.54 -2.24
CA PHE A 86 5.32 3.47 -2.94
C PHE A 86 4.90 3.70 -4.39
N ARG A 87 4.46 2.65 -5.09
CA ARG A 87 3.92 2.77 -6.44
C ARG A 87 2.66 3.66 -6.45
N ALA A 88 1.76 3.51 -5.48
CA ALA A 88 0.59 4.36 -5.34
C ALA A 88 0.99 5.83 -5.15
N ALA A 89 2.03 6.13 -4.37
CA ALA A 89 2.57 7.48 -4.23
C ALA A 89 3.14 8.03 -5.56
N SER A 90 3.80 7.20 -6.36
CA SER A 90 4.26 7.59 -7.71
C SER A 90 3.10 7.81 -8.69
N ALA A 91 2.13 6.90 -8.72
CA ALA A 91 0.94 7.00 -9.57
C ALA A 91 0.14 8.27 -9.26
N LEU A 92 0.01 8.61 -7.97
CA LEU A 92 -0.64 9.81 -7.49
C LEU A 92 -0.04 11.11 -8.03
N ARG A 93 1.29 11.16 -8.22
CA ARG A 93 1.96 12.33 -8.80
C ARG A 93 1.65 12.53 -10.28
N ARG A 94 1.38 11.44 -11.00
CA ARG A 94 1.05 11.47 -12.44
C ARG A 94 -0.44 11.74 -12.66
N GLU A 95 -1.28 11.17 -11.81
CA GLU A 95 -2.73 11.30 -11.87
C GLU A 95 -3.29 11.58 -10.46
N PRO A 96 -3.38 12.86 -10.07
CA PRO A 96 -3.86 13.26 -8.75
C PRO A 96 -5.27 12.75 -8.48
N SER A 97 -5.41 11.80 -7.55
CA SER A 97 -6.69 11.22 -7.16
C SER A 97 -6.60 10.58 -5.78
N ALA A 98 -7.59 10.84 -4.93
CA ALA A 98 -7.71 10.22 -3.60
C ALA A 98 -7.72 8.68 -3.66
N ARG A 99 -8.08 8.09 -4.81
CA ARG A 99 -8.05 6.63 -5.02
C ARG A 99 -6.67 6.03 -4.75
N TRP A 100 -5.58 6.72 -5.10
CA TRP A 100 -4.23 6.23 -4.88
C TRP A 100 -3.84 6.27 -3.40
N VAL A 101 -4.29 7.29 -2.68
CA VAL A 101 -4.12 7.38 -1.22
C VAL A 101 -4.85 6.22 -0.54
N ARG A 102 -6.12 5.99 -0.91
CA ARG A 102 -6.93 4.88 -0.38
C ARG A 102 -6.29 3.52 -0.61
N ARG A 103 -5.86 3.25 -1.84
CA ARG A 103 -5.21 1.99 -2.23
C ARG A 103 -3.90 1.77 -1.50
N GLY A 104 -3.05 2.80 -1.39
CA GLY A 104 -1.79 2.70 -0.65
C GLY A 104 -1.99 2.42 0.84
N ILE A 105 -2.94 3.09 1.50
CA ILE A 105 -3.25 2.83 2.92
C ILE A 105 -3.84 1.43 3.10
N THR A 106 -4.72 1.00 2.20
CA THR A 106 -5.36 -0.32 2.26
C THR A 106 -4.34 -1.44 2.07
N ALA A 107 -3.40 -1.30 1.13
CA ALA A 107 -2.31 -2.26 0.95
C ALA A 107 -1.44 -2.38 2.21
N ALA A 108 -1.13 -1.27 2.89
CA ALA A 108 -0.44 -1.30 4.17
C ALA A 108 -1.27 -1.97 5.29
N ALA A 109 -2.60 -1.79 5.28
CA ALA A 109 -3.51 -2.46 6.21
C ALA A 109 -3.55 -3.99 5.98
N ILE A 110 -3.44 -4.44 4.73
CA ILE A 110 -3.35 -5.87 4.38
C ILE A 110 -1.99 -6.45 4.75
N GLU A 111 -0.90 -5.71 4.49
CA GLU A 111 0.47 -6.10 4.86
C GLU A 111 0.64 -6.27 6.38
N ASP A 112 -0.03 -5.40 7.14
CA ASP A 112 -0.26 -5.52 8.58
C ASP A 112 1.00 -5.48 9.47
N GLN A 113 2.03 -4.71 9.07
CA GLN A 113 3.30 -4.59 9.79
C GLN A 113 4.00 -5.94 10.05
N ARG A 114 3.80 -6.92 9.17
CA ARG A 114 4.42 -8.24 9.29
C ARG A 114 5.80 -8.32 8.64
N LEU A 115 6.25 -7.24 8.02
CA LEU A 115 7.65 -6.95 7.69
C LEU A 115 8.29 -6.09 8.78
N ASP A 116 9.42 -5.43 8.46
CA ASP A 116 9.93 -4.35 9.31
C ASP A 116 8.93 -3.19 9.27
N TYR A 117 8.20 -2.98 10.37
CA TYR A 117 7.17 -1.96 10.48
C TYR A 117 7.66 -0.54 10.16
N ARG A 118 8.97 -0.28 10.26
CA ARG A 118 9.56 1.02 9.92
C ARG A 118 9.42 1.31 8.42
N ASP A 119 9.47 0.29 7.58
CA ASP A 119 9.30 0.47 6.14
C ASP A 119 7.85 0.84 5.81
N SER A 120 6.87 0.25 6.51
CA SER A 120 5.45 0.62 6.39
C SER A 120 5.20 2.07 6.82
N ILE A 121 5.85 2.54 7.90
CA ILE A 121 5.82 3.96 8.30
C ILE A 121 6.38 4.85 7.19
N VAL A 122 7.55 4.52 6.63
CA VAL A 122 8.18 5.30 5.56
C VAL A 122 7.28 5.33 4.32
N GLY A 123 6.74 4.20 3.89
CA GLY A 123 5.82 4.13 2.75
C GLY A 123 4.59 5.02 2.92
N LEU A 124 3.96 4.99 4.09
CA LEU A 124 2.80 5.84 4.39
C LEU A 124 3.16 7.33 4.49
N ILE A 125 4.34 7.67 4.99
CA ILE A 125 4.84 9.06 4.98
C ILE A 125 5.06 9.56 3.55
N VAL A 126 5.68 8.74 2.69
CA VAL A 126 5.89 9.09 1.28
C VAL A 126 4.56 9.26 0.56
N LEU A 127 3.57 8.39 0.83
CA LEU A 127 2.22 8.52 0.28
C LEU A 127 1.53 9.82 0.70
N ARG A 128 1.59 10.15 2.00
CA ARG A 128 1.08 11.43 2.52
C ARG A 128 1.75 12.61 1.84
N TRP A 129 3.08 12.61 1.78
CA TRP A 129 3.87 13.68 1.17
C TRP A 129 3.50 13.87 -0.32
N ALA A 130 3.34 12.77 -1.06
CA ALA A 130 2.95 12.80 -2.46
C ALA A 130 1.55 13.41 -2.66
N ALA A 131 0.59 13.08 -1.79
CA ALA A 131 -0.75 13.67 -1.79
C ALA A 131 -0.72 15.18 -1.55
N GLU A 132 -0.03 15.62 -0.50
CA GLU A 132 0.07 17.04 -0.14
C GLU A 132 0.69 17.87 -1.28
N ARG A 133 1.68 17.32 -2.00
CA ARG A 133 2.34 18.00 -3.13
C ARG A 133 1.50 18.16 -4.37
N VAL A 134 0.48 17.33 -4.55
CA VAL A 134 -0.50 17.49 -5.64
C VAL A 134 -1.76 18.23 -5.16
N GLY A 135 -1.73 18.82 -3.96
CA GLY A 135 -2.82 19.64 -3.41
C GLY A 135 -3.98 18.84 -2.81
N LEU A 136 -3.81 17.54 -2.55
CA LEU A 136 -4.82 16.74 -1.85
C LEU A 136 -4.61 16.79 -0.34
N ASP A 137 -5.70 16.76 0.42
CA ASP A 137 -5.68 16.48 1.85
C ASP A 137 -5.84 14.96 2.08
N PRO A 138 -4.80 14.22 2.49
CA PRO A 138 -4.89 12.79 2.72
C PRO A 138 -5.47 12.44 4.10
N ARG A 139 -5.60 13.40 5.03
CA ARG A 139 -5.97 13.13 6.43
C ARG A 139 -7.28 12.35 6.58
N PRO A 140 -8.38 12.69 5.88
CA PRO A 140 -9.64 11.97 6.02
C PRO A 140 -9.51 10.47 5.68
N GLU A 141 -8.69 10.13 4.68
CA GLU A 141 -8.48 8.73 4.27
C GLU A 141 -7.65 7.97 5.29
N PHE A 142 -6.61 8.59 5.87
CA PHE A 142 -5.84 7.97 6.96
C PHE A 142 -6.70 7.70 8.20
N GLU A 143 -7.54 8.67 8.59
CA GLU A 143 -8.42 8.53 9.76
C GLU A 143 -9.48 7.46 9.56
N SER A 144 -10.11 7.44 8.39
CA SER A 144 -11.13 6.46 8.01
C SER A 144 -10.55 5.06 7.88
N LEU A 145 -9.50 4.88 7.09
CA LEU A 145 -8.97 3.55 6.77
C LEU A 145 -8.17 2.91 7.91
N ALA A 146 -7.75 3.69 8.91
CA ALA A 146 -7.18 3.15 10.14
C ALA A 146 -8.15 2.18 10.86
N THR A 147 -9.47 2.36 10.73
CA THR A 147 -10.45 1.45 11.35
C THR A 147 -10.63 0.13 10.60
N ALA A 148 -10.14 0.05 9.36
CA ALA A 148 -10.19 -1.18 8.56
C ALA A 148 -8.99 -2.09 8.82
N ALA A 149 -7.93 -1.62 9.49
CA ALA A 149 -6.73 -2.40 9.79
C ALA A 149 -6.85 -3.19 11.11
N SER A 150 -5.85 -4.03 11.42
CA SER A 150 -5.68 -4.56 12.78
C SER A 150 -5.47 -3.41 13.77
N GLU A 151 -5.65 -3.64 15.08
CA GLU A 151 -5.47 -2.58 16.10
C GLU A 151 -4.08 -1.91 16.01
N ARG A 152 -3.02 -2.72 15.95
CA ARG A 152 -1.64 -2.25 15.85
C ARG A 152 -1.40 -1.44 14.58
N THR A 153 -1.91 -1.90 13.44
CA THR A 153 -1.76 -1.23 12.14
C THR A 153 -2.63 -0.01 12.00
N GLY A 154 -3.83 -0.03 12.57
CA GLY A 154 -4.70 1.13 12.67
C GLY A 154 -4.08 2.25 13.50
N ALA A 155 -3.43 1.92 14.64
CA ALA A 155 -2.72 2.91 15.45
C ALA A 155 -1.56 3.56 14.67
N MET A 156 -0.79 2.77 13.91
CA MET A 156 0.28 3.29 13.04
C MET A 156 -0.27 4.21 11.96
N ILE A 157 -1.30 3.78 11.21
CA ILE A 157 -1.94 4.57 10.14
C ILE A 157 -2.48 5.89 10.70
N ARG A 158 -3.19 5.85 11.84
CA ARG A 158 -3.73 7.03 12.53
C ARG A 158 -2.65 8.01 13.02
N GLY A 159 -1.44 7.52 13.29
CA GLY A 159 -0.31 8.34 13.70
C GLY A 159 0.28 9.19 12.56
N ILE A 160 0.12 8.78 11.30
CA ILE A 160 0.78 9.44 10.15
C ILE A 160 0.33 10.90 9.96
N PRO A 161 -0.97 11.26 10.01
CA PRO A 161 -1.42 12.65 9.87
C PRO A 161 -0.96 13.59 11.00
N SER A 162 -0.61 13.04 12.17
CA SER A 162 -0.18 13.81 13.34
C SER A 162 1.29 14.26 13.27
N ARG A 163 2.08 13.66 12.37
CA ARG A 163 3.47 14.06 12.13
C ARG A 163 3.54 15.48 11.56
N SER A 164 4.54 16.25 11.96
CA SER A 164 4.71 17.60 11.43
C SER A 164 5.14 17.57 9.96
N ALA A 165 4.86 18.63 9.22
CA ALA A 165 5.32 18.76 7.83
C ALA A 165 6.86 18.69 7.71
N SER A 166 7.58 19.22 8.71
CA SER A 166 9.06 19.17 8.74
C SER A 166 9.58 17.75 8.97
N GLU A 167 8.92 16.95 9.81
CA GLU A 167 9.24 15.54 10.04
C GLU A 167 8.98 14.72 8.77
N VAL A 168 7.81 14.89 8.14
CA VAL A 168 7.47 14.23 6.88
C VAL A 168 8.51 14.54 5.80
N ALA A 169 8.81 15.82 5.58
CA ALA A 169 9.81 16.23 4.60
C ALA A 169 11.22 15.73 4.94
N TYR A 170 11.57 15.66 6.24
CA TYR A 170 12.85 15.10 6.68
C TYR A 170 12.94 13.61 6.38
N THR A 171 11.92 12.81 6.69
CA THR A 171 11.89 11.38 6.38
C THR A 171 12.09 11.11 4.89
N VAL A 172 11.37 11.85 4.03
CA VAL A 172 11.50 11.69 2.57
C VAL A 172 12.92 12.06 2.10
N ARG A 173 13.50 13.15 2.61
CA ARG A 173 14.89 13.54 2.32
C ARG A 173 15.95 12.58 2.86
N GLN A 174 15.63 11.75 3.85
CA GLN A 174 16.55 10.78 4.44
C GLN A 174 16.44 9.38 3.82
N MET A 175 15.57 9.17 2.83
CA MET A 175 15.54 7.89 2.10
C MET A 175 16.92 7.63 1.48
N THR A 176 17.59 6.58 1.96
CA THR A 176 19.04 6.40 1.76
C THR A 176 19.42 6.14 0.30
N ALA A 177 18.51 5.56 -0.48
CA ALA A 177 18.70 5.36 -1.91
C ALA A 177 18.49 6.66 -2.68
N GLN A 178 19.55 7.16 -3.35
CA GLN A 178 19.52 8.36 -4.18
C GLN A 178 18.34 8.39 -5.18
N PRO A 179 17.99 7.28 -5.87
CA PRO A 179 16.85 7.29 -6.79
C PRO A 179 15.50 7.58 -6.11
N TRP A 180 15.32 7.17 -4.85
CA TRP A 180 14.11 7.48 -4.09
C TRP A 180 14.06 8.96 -3.68
N ARG A 181 15.21 9.57 -3.39
CA ARG A 181 15.31 11.02 -3.15
C ARG A 181 15.10 11.82 -4.42
N ASP A 182 15.57 11.35 -5.57
CA ASP A 182 15.34 12.04 -6.85
C ASP A 182 13.87 11.89 -7.30
N ALA A 183 13.25 10.75 -7.00
CA ALA A 183 11.84 10.53 -7.28
C ALA A 183 10.92 11.35 -6.36
N PHE A 184 11.24 11.52 -5.07
CA PHE A 184 10.35 12.11 -4.06
C PHE A 184 10.94 13.30 -3.30
N GLY A 185 12.06 13.90 -3.69
CA GLY A 185 12.58 15.16 -3.13
C GLY A 185 12.01 16.37 -3.85
#